data_AF-T1BGK7-F1
#
_entry.id   AF-T1BGK7-F1
#
_cell.length_a   1.000
_cell.length_b   1.000
_cell.length_c   1.000
_cell.angle_alpha   90.00
_cell.angle_beta   90.00
_cell.angle_gamma   90.00
#
_symmetry.space_group_name_H-M   'P 1'
#
loop_
_entity.id
_entity.type
_entity.pdbx_description
1 polymer ?
#
loop_
_entity_poly.entity_id
_entity_poly.type
_entity_poly.pdbx_seq_one_letter_code
_entity_poly.pdbx_strand_id
1 'polypeptide(L)' 'MRADGVREIWGIQIGDSESLATWNDLFKWLKGRGLKGVRWVISDRHAGLVEAARQQFQGVAWQRCQVHLMRNLLSHTPT' A
#
# COMPACT_ATOMS: atom_id res chain seq x y z
N MET A 1 3.89 -11.66 1.28
CA MET A 1 4.09 -13.05 0.83
C MET A 1 4.49 -13.86 2.05
N ARG A 2 3.83 -14.97 2.29
CA ARG A 2 4.23 -15.89 3.36
C ARG A 2 5.58 -16.54 3.03
N ALA A 3 6.21 -17.16 4.03
CA ALA A 3 7.51 -17.83 3.84
C ALA A 3 7.47 -18.96 2.80
N ASP A 4 6.29 -19.52 2.55
CA ASP A 4 6.01 -20.56 1.55
C ASP A 4 5.74 -20.00 0.14
N GLY A 5 5.87 -18.68 -0.08
CA GLY A 5 5.62 -18.05 -1.37
C GLY A 5 4.15 -17.74 -1.67
N VAL A 6 3.22 -18.10 -0.78
CA VAL A 6 1.79 -17.88 -1.01
C VAL A 6 1.44 -16.40 -0.80
N ARG A 7 0.60 -15.88 -1.70
CA ARG A 7 -0.03 -14.57 -1.57
C ARG A 7 -1.32 -14.71 -0.78
N GLU A 8 -1.47 -13.85 0.23
CA GLU A 8 -2.60 -13.87 1.14
C GLU A 8 -3.10 -12.43 1.35
N ILE A 9 -4.41 -12.28 1.49
CA ILE A 9 -5.03 -11.00 1.84
C ILE A 9 -4.95 -10.84 3.35
N TRP A 10 -4.14 -9.90 3.82
CA TRP A 10 -3.95 -9.66 5.25
C TRP A 10 -5.13 -8.92 5.88
N GLY A 11 -5.85 -8.11 5.11
CA GLY A 11 -7.08 -7.48 5.57
C GLY A 11 -7.68 -6.55 4.54
N ILE A 12 -8.94 -6.19 4.80
CA ILE A 12 -9.74 -5.28 3.98
C ILE A 12 -10.41 -4.32 4.95
N GLN A 13 -10.37 -3.03 4.63
CA GLN A 13 -11.03 -2.00 5.41
C GLN A 13 -11.74 -1.05 4.46
N ILE A 14 -12.95 -0.64 4.85
CA ILE A 14 -13.69 0.41 4.17
C ILE A 14 -13.29 1.73 4.83
N GLY A 15 -13.00 2.75 4.02
CA GLY A 15 -12.73 4.11 4.48
C GLY A 15 -13.50 5.12 3.65
N ASP A 16 -13.82 6.26 4.25
CA ASP A 16 -14.67 7.29 3.62
C ASP A 16 -13.96 8.03 2.47
N SER A 17 -12.62 8.03 2.46
CA SER A 17 -11.81 8.63 1.40
C SER A 17 -10.41 8.01 1.35
N GLU A 18 -9.71 8.19 0.23
CA GLU A 18 -8.28 7.89 0.15
C GLU A 18 -7.47 9.00 0.85
N SER A 19 -7.50 9.05 2.18
CA SER A 19 -6.78 10.09 2.96
C SER A 19 -5.59 9.51 3.72
N LEU A 20 -4.64 10.37 4.11
CA LEU A 20 -3.56 9.99 5.03
C LEU A 20 -4.10 9.33 6.31
N ALA A 21 -5.18 9.87 6.88
CA ALA A 21 -5.80 9.32 8.08
C ALA A 21 -6.33 7.90 7.85
N THR A 22 -7.06 7.69 6.75
CA THR A 22 -7.60 6.38 6.38
C THR A 22 -6.51 5.33 6.21
N TRP A 23 -5.41 5.67 5.51
CA TRP A 23 -4.29 4.76 5.33
C TRP A 23 -3.51 4.51 6.62
N ASN A 24 -3.35 5.52 7.47
CA ASN A 24 -2.75 5.38 8.79
C ASN A 24 -3.55 4.41 9.66
N ASP A 25 -4.87 4.51 9.66
CA ASP A 25 -5.74 3.63 10.45
C ASP A 25 -5.66 2.18 9.95
N LEU A 26 -5.63 1.95 8.63
CA LEU A 26 -5.39 0.63 8.06
C LEU A 26 -4.05 0.03 8.52
N PHE A 27 -2.97 0.80 8.44
CA PHE A 27 -1.65 0.30 8.84
C PHE A 27 -1.54 0.07 10.35
N LYS A 28 -2.15 0.93 11.18
CA LYS A 28 -2.23 0.70 12.62
C LYS A 28 -3.02 -0.56 12.94
N TRP A 29 -4.16 -0.77 12.28
CA TRP A 29 -4.99 -1.95 12.46
C TRP A 29 -4.25 -3.24 12.07
N LEU A 30 -3.54 -3.24 10.92
CA LEU A 30 -2.69 -4.38 10.52
C LEU A 30 -1.55 -4.64 11.53
N LYS A 31 -0.90 -3.60 12.05
CA LYS A 31 0.14 -3.72 13.09
C LYS A 31 -0.43 -4.27 14.40
N GLY A 32 -1.62 -3.83 14.80
CA GLY A 32 -2.33 -4.36 15.97
C GLY A 32 -2.65 -5.85 15.86
N ARG A 33 -2.74 -6.38 14.63
CA ARG A 33 -2.91 -7.81 14.33
C ARG A 33 -1.58 -8.57 14.18
N GLY A 34 -0.45 -7.92 14.44
CA GLY A 34 0.87 -8.54 14.45
C GLY A 34 1.70 -8.34 13.18
N LEU A 35 1.28 -7.49 12.24
CA LEU A 35 2.12 -7.12 11.09
C LEU A 35 3.40 -6.44 11.59
N LYS A 36 4.56 -7.00 11.24
CA LYS A 36 5.88 -6.51 11.64
C LYS A 36 6.92 -6.78 10.56
N GLY A 37 8.04 -6.05 10.61
CA GLY A 37 9.17 -6.27 9.70
C GLY A 37 8.87 -5.95 8.23
N VAL A 38 7.95 -5.01 7.97
CA VAL A 38 7.62 -4.57 6.60
C VAL A 38 8.85 -3.91 6.00
N ARG A 39 9.42 -4.52 4.97
CA ARG A 39 10.58 -3.97 4.24
C ARG A 39 10.17 -3.16 3.02
N TRP A 40 9.09 -3.57 2.36
CA TRP A 40 8.65 -3.02 1.08
C TRP A 40 7.14 -2.77 1.08
N VAL A 41 6.71 -1.61 0.60
CA VAL A 41 5.31 -1.29 0.32
C VAL A 41 5.16 -0.99 -1.17
N ILE A 42 4.28 -1.74 -1.83
CA ILE A 42 3.95 -1.56 -3.25
C ILE A 42 2.49 -1.14 -3.35
N SER A 43 2.24 0.03 -3.93
CA SER A 43 0.91 0.65 -4.05
C SER A 43 0.86 1.57 -5.28
N ASP A 44 -0.30 2.09 -5.66
CA ASP A 44 -0.31 3.23 -6.59
C ASP A 44 0.38 4.48 -5.97
N ARG A 45 0.34 5.61 -6.67
CA ARG A 45 0.99 6.86 -6.24
C ARG A 45 0.04 7.76 -5.42
N HIS A 46 -0.96 7.23 -4.73
CA HIS A 46 -1.83 8.05 -3.91
C HIS A 46 -1.04 8.70 -2.77
N ALA A 47 -1.00 10.04 -2.72
CA ALA A 47 -0.11 10.79 -1.84
C ALA A 47 -0.29 10.44 -0.35
N GLY A 48 -1.54 10.36 0.12
CA GLY A 48 -1.84 9.98 1.50
C GLY A 48 -1.39 8.55 1.87
N LEU A 49 -1.37 7.63 0.90
CA LEU A 49 -0.90 6.25 1.15
C LEU A 49 0.62 6.24 1.27
N VAL A 50 1.33 6.89 0.33
CA VAL A 50 2.79 6.98 0.36
C VAL A 50 3.27 7.63 1.65
N GLU A 51 2.60 8.69 2.08
CA GLU A 51 2.90 9.36 3.33
C GLU A 51 2.61 8.46 4.54
N ALA A 52 1.44 7.83 4.62
CA ALA A 52 1.10 6.89 5.69
C ALA A 52 2.12 5.74 5.79
N ALA A 53 2.56 5.19 4.65
CA ALA A 53 3.53 4.11 4.63
C ALA A 53 4.87 4.54 5.24
N ARG A 54 5.34 5.75 4.90
CA ARG A 54 6.57 6.34 5.46
C ARG A 54 6.44 6.63 6.96
N GLN A 55 5.27 7.08 7.42
CA GLN A 55 5.01 7.33 8.85
C GLN A 55 4.95 6.02 9.65
N GLN A 56 4.27 5.00 9.13
CA GLN A 56 3.94 3.79 9.89
C GLN A 56 5.01 2.70 9.84
N PHE A 57 5.89 2.71 8.83
CA PHE A 57 6.95 1.73 8.62
C PHE A 57 8.30 2.42 8.39
N GLN A 58 9.08 2.60 9.47
CA GLN A 58 10.41 3.21 9.40
C GLN A 58 11.38 2.36 8.57
N GLY A 59 12.15 3.01 7.69
CA GLY A 59 13.13 2.35 6.82
C GLY A 59 12.52 1.52 5.67
N VAL A 60 11.21 1.61 5.44
CA VAL A 60 10.54 0.89 4.36
C VAL A 60 10.93 1.44 2.99
N ALA A 61 11.18 0.56 2.03
CA ALA A 61 11.22 0.95 0.62
C ALA A 61 9.79 1.07 0.09
N TRP A 62 9.49 2.16 -0.60
CA TRP A 62 8.23 2.32 -1.31
C TRP A 62 8.45 2.22 -2.83
N GLN A 63 7.62 1.43 -3.50
CA GLN A 63 7.61 1.29 -4.95
C GLN A 63 6.20 1.53 -5.50
N ARG A 64 6.11 2.31 -6.59
CA ARG A 64 4.87 2.42 -7.35
C ARG A 64 4.54 1.10 -8.06
N CYS A 65 3.31 0.64 -7.90
CA CYS A 65 2.75 -0.54 -8.56
C CYS A 65 2.85 -0.36 -10.09
N GLN A 66 3.59 -1.27 -10.73
CA GLN A 66 3.84 -1.22 -12.17
C GLN A 66 2.55 -1.47 -12.97
N VAL A 67 1.64 -2.30 -12.46
CA VAL A 67 0.33 -2.53 -13.10
C VAL A 67 -0.49 -1.23 -13.16
N HIS A 68 -0.59 -0.50 -12.04
CA HIS A 68 -1.26 0.81 -12.04
C HIS A 68 -0.53 1.83 -12.90
N LEU A 69 0.81 1.85 -12.88
CA LEU A 69 1.58 2.72 -13.75
C LEU A 69 1.26 2.47 -15.24
N MET A 70 1.31 1.22 -15.69
CA MET A 70 1.01 0.86 -17.08
C MET A 70 -0.43 1.19 -17.46
N ARG A 71 -1.41 0.88 -16.61
CA ARG A 71 -2.82 1.24 -16.86
C ARG A 71 -2.99 2.74 -16.99
N ASN A 72 -2.38 3.54 -16.11
CA ASN A 72 -2.44 5.00 -16.19
C ASN A 72 -1.76 5.53 -17.46
N LEU A 73 -0.68 4.92 -17.93
CA LEU A 73 -0.03 5.34 -19.18
C LEU A 73 -0.90 5.01 -20.39
N LEU A 74 -1.40 3.79 -20.46
CA LEU A 74 -2.23 3.33 -21.57
C LEU A 74 -3.57 4.09 -21.64
N SER A 75 -4.12 4.52 -20.51
CA SER A 75 -5.35 5.33 -20.50
C SER A 75 -5.17 6.75 -21.07
N HIS A 76 -3.94 7.20 -21.29
CA HIS A 76 -3.61 8.52 -21.83
C HIS A 76 -2.85 8.43 -23.16
N THR A 77 -2.77 7.24 -23.76
CA THR A 77 -2.16 7.03 -25.07
C THR A 77 -3.26 6.91 -26.13
N PRO A 78 -3.09 7.48 -27.34
CA PRO A 78 -4.00 7.22 -28.45
C PRO A 78 -4.07 5.71 -28.75
N THR A 79 -5.27 5.23 -29.08
CA THR A 79 -5.52 3.85 -29.56
C THR A 79 -5.08 3.66 -31.00
#